data_AF-A0A967GSQ8-F1
#
_entry.id   AF-A0A967GSQ8-F1
#
_cell.length_a   1.000
_cell.length_b   1.000
_cell.length_c   1.000
_cell.angle_alpha   90.00
_cell.angle_beta   90.00
_cell.angle_gamma   90.00
#
_symmetry.space_group_name_H-M   'P 1'
#
loop_
_entity.id
_entity.type
_entity.pdbx_description
1 polymer ?
#
loop_
_entity_poly.entity_id
_entity_poly.type
_entity_poly.pdbx_seq_one_letter_code
_entity_poly.pdbx_strand_id
1 'polypeptide(L)'
;MATAFAFLIAFFQRALDRSRSAEGSFRRERRFLERILDTSPSGITVINPEGTLVFTNPCAEKLLGMSLKEFSPGTYNDLQKRLTDIDGSPLPEEELPFNQVLTSGQTRTGM
;
A
#
# COMPACT_ATOMS: atom_id res chain seq x y z
N MET A 1 47.58 22.56 12.11
CA MET A 1 46.34 23.23 11.64
C MET A 1 45.79 22.65 10.33
N ALA A 2 46.60 22.44 9.27
CA ALA A 2 46.12 21.93 7.98
C ALA A 2 45.53 20.49 8.01
N THR A 3 46.12 19.59 8.80
CA THR A 3 45.68 18.19 8.91
C THR A 3 44.30 18.05 9.56
N ALA A 4 44.01 18.81 10.61
CA ALA A 4 42.70 18.80 11.26
C ALA A 4 41.56 19.24 10.32
N PHE A 5 41.83 20.19 9.42
CA PHE A 5 40.86 20.67 8.44
C PHE A 5 40.56 19.64 7.34
N ALA A 6 41.59 18.91 6.89
CA ALA A 6 41.42 17.81 5.92
C ALA A 6 40.57 16.66 6.48
N PHE A 7 40.74 16.32 7.77
CA PHE A 7 39.91 15.29 8.42
C PHE A 7 38.44 15.71 8.53
N LEU A 8 38.16 16.98 8.83
CA LEU A 8 36.80 17.50 8.91
C LEU A 8 36.09 17.44 7.55
N ILE A 9 36.78 17.82 6.47
CA ILE A 9 36.24 17.76 5.09
C ILE A 9 35.94 16.30 4.71
N ALA A 10 36.89 15.38 4.95
CA ALA A 10 36.70 13.97 4.63
C ALA A 10 35.56 13.33 5.44
N PHE A 11 35.43 13.72 6.72
CA PHE A 11 34.32 13.29 7.58
C PHE A 11 32.97 13.79 7.04
N PHE A 12 32.86 15.07 6.69
CA PHE A 12 31.65 15.65 6.12
C PHE A 12 31.27 15.03 4.77
N GLN A 13 32.25 14.83 3.87
CA GLN A 13 32.00 14.16 2.59
C GLN A 13 31.47 12.74 2.81
N ARG A 14 32.11 11.97 3.70
CA ARG A 14 31.67 10.61 4.00
C ARG A 14 30.28 10.56 4.66
N ALA A 15 29.93 11.55 5.46
CA ALA A 15 28.60 11.70 6.04
C ALA A 15 27.54 12.05 4.96
N LEU A 16 27.85 12.97 4.06
CA LEU A 16 26.98 13.37 2.94
C LEU A 16 26.78 12.22 1.95
N ASP A 17 27.83 11.49 1.62
CA ASP A 17 27.76 10.34 0.71
C ASP A 17 26.95 9.18 1.31
N ARG A 18 27.11 8.93 2.62
CA ARG A 18 26.26 7.96 3.34
C ARG A 18 24.78 8.36 3.29
N SER A 19 24.48 9.63 3.56
CA SER A 19 23.11 10.15 3.54
C SER A 19 22.49 10.04 2.15
N ARG A 20 23.20 10.51 1.12
CA ARG A 20 22.76 10.43 -0.29
C ARG A 20 22.60 8.99 -0.78
N SER A 21 23.49 8.10 -0.37
CA SER A 21 23.41 6.68 -0.76
C SER A 21 22.20 6.00 -0.15
N ALA A 22 21.92 6.26 1.14
CA ALA A 22 20.74 5.75 1.83
C ALA A 22 19.44 6.29 1.21
N GLU A 23 19.37 7.60 0.97
CA GLU A 23 18.23 8.22 0.30
C GLU A 23 18.04 7.68 -1.13
N GLY A 24 19.15 7.49 -1.85
CA GLY A 24 19.17 6.89 -3.18
C GLY A 24 18.65 5.45 -3.21
N SER A 25 19.01 4.62 -2.23
CA SER A 25 18.46 3.27 -2.11
C SER A 25 16.97 3.27 -1.78
N PHE A 26 16.52 4.10 -0.84
CA PHE A 26 15.09 4.22 -0.52
C PHE A 26 14.27 4.67 -1.73
N ARG A 27 14.75 5.66 -2.49
CA ARG A 27 14.09 6.13 -3.73
C ARG A 27 14.07 5.08 -4.84
N ARG A 28 15.08 4.22 -4.92
CA ARG A 28 15.11 3.11 -5.90
C ARG A 28 14.10 2.03 -5.52
N GLU A 29 14.09 1.61 -4.27
CA GLU A 29 13.15 0.60 -3.76
C GLU A 29 11.70 1.06 -3.92
N ARG A 30 11.41 2.30 -3.51
CA ARG A 30 10.08 2.88 -3.68
C ARG A 30 9.62 2.88 -5.13
N ARG A 31 10.46 3.33 -6.06
CA ARG A 31 10.11 3.31 -7.49
C ARG A 31 9.94 1.91 -8.05
N PHE A 32 10.68 0.93 -7.54
CA PHE A 32 10.53 -0.46 -7.94
C PHE A 32 9.17 -1.00 -7.49
N LEU A 33 8.80 -0.80 -6.23
CA LEU A 33 7.49 -1.16 -5.69
C LEU A 33 6.34 -0.45 -6.42
N GLU A 34 6.46 0.87 -6.65
CA GLU A 34 5.47 1.64 -7.43
C GLU A 34 5.26 1.03 -8.82
N ARG A 35 6.35 0.70 -9.54
CA ARG A 35 6.25 0.05 -10.85
C ARG A 35 5.59 -1.33 -10.80
N ILE A 36 5.88 -2.13 -9.78
CA ILE A 36 5.25 -3.44 -9.60
C ILE A 36 3.74 -3.27 -9.40
N LEU A 37 3.34 -2.37 -8.51
CA LEU A 37 1.93 -2.14 -8.20
C LEU A 37 1.17 -1.56 -9.41
N ASP A 38 1.78 -0.64 -10.15
CA ASP A 38 1.21 0.00 -11.35
C ASP A 38 1.00 -0.98 -12.51
N THR A 39 1.90 -1.95 -12.66
CA THR A 39 1.86 -2.93 -13.76
C THR A 39 1.21 -4.26 -13.38
N SER A 40 0.82 -4.42 -12.11
CA SER A 40 0.15 -5.63 -11.63
C SER A 40 -1.20 -5.82 -12.33
N PRO A 41 -1.47 -7.03 -12.88
CA PRO A 41 -2.78 -7.36 -13.43
C PRO A 41 -3.83 -7.55 -12.34
N SER A 42 -3.43 -7.72 -11.08
CA SER A 42 -4.35 -7.87 -9.94
C SER A 42 -4.71 -6.50 -9.35
N GLY A 43 -6.00 -6.32 -9.03
CA GLY A 43 -6.44 -5.20 -8.21
C GLY A 43 -5.93 -5.33 -6.78
N ILE A 44 -5.23 -4.30 -6.29
CA ILE A 44 -4.67 -4.26 -4.94
C ILE A 44 -5.23 -3.03 -4.23
N THR A 45 -5.83 -3.27 -3.07
CA THR A 45 -6.41 -2.24 -2.20
C THR A 45 -5.91 -2.42 -0.77
N VAL A 46 -5.65 -1.33 -0.05
CA VAL A 46 -5.32 -1.37 1.38
C VAL A 46 -6.34 -0.55 2.16
N ILE A 47 -6.84 -1.12 3.23
CA ILE A 47 -7.89 -0.55 4.08
C ILE A 47 -7.38 -0.57 5.51
N ASN A 48 -7.56 0.54 6.23
CA ASN A 48 -7.19 0.63 7.64
C ASN A 48 -8.27 -0.01 8.54
N PRO A 49 -8.00 -0.21 9.84
CA PRO A 49 -8.97 -0.82 10.76
C PRO A 49 -10.30 -0.08 10.86
N GLU A 50 -10.33 1.23 10.57
CA GLU A 50 -11.54 2.06 10.54
C GLU A 50 -12.37 1.87 9.25
N GLY A 51 -11.99 0.95 8.35
CA GLY A 51 -12.69 0.68 7.10
C GLY A 51 -12.44 1.74 6.01
N THR A 52 -11.43 2.60 6.19
CA THR A 52 -11.04 3.62 5.21
C THR A 52 -10.01 3.06 4.24
N LEU A 53 -10.30 3.20 2.95
CA LEU A 53 -9.37 2.85 1.88
C LEU A 53 -8.21 3.85 1.87
N VAL A 54 -6.98 3.36 2.05
CA VAL A 54 -5.76 4.18 2.12
C VAL A 54 -4.87 4.02 0.88
N PHE A 55 -5.12 3.00 0.07
CA PHE A 55 -4.38 2.76 -1.17
C PHE A 55 -5.19 1.93 -2.17
N THR A 56 -5.04 2.25 -3.45
CA THR A 56 -5.47 1.44 -4.59
C THR A 56 -4.40 1.49 -5.67
N ASN A 57 -4.11 0.36 -6.31
CA ASN A 57 -3.33 0.39 -7.55
C ASN A 57 -4.23 0.72 -8.77
N PRO A 58 -3.66 1.09 -9.93
CA PRO A 58 -4.43 1.44 -11.12
C PRO A 58 -5.36 0.33 -11.62
N CYS A 59 -5.02 -0.94 -11.41
CA CYS A 59 -5.91 -2.06 -11.75
C CYS A 59 -7.16 -2.06 -10.86
N ALA A 60 -6.99 -1.89 -9.55
CA ALA A 60 -8.11 -1.80 -8.62
C ALA A 60 -9.04 -0.63 -8.95
N GLU A 61 -8.49 0.56 -9.26
CA GLU A 61 -9.33 1.71 -9.64
C GLU A 61 -10.19 1.42 -10.87
N LYS A 62 -9.62 0.74 -11.88
CA LYS A 62 -10.36 0.32 -13.09
C LYS A 62 -11.44 -0.71 -12.78
N LEU A 63 -11.14 -1.69 -11.93
CA LEU A 63 -12.09 -2.75 -11.56
C LEU A 63 -13.23 -2.21 -10.69
N LEU A 64 -12.92 -1.27 -9.79
CA LEU A 64 -13.89 -0.64 -8.90
C LEU A 64 -14.71 0.44 -9.62
N GLY A 65 -14.17 1.01 -10.71
CA GLY A 65 -14.80 2.10 -11.46
C GLY A 65 -14.68 3.46 -10.75
N MET A 66 -13.78 3.58 -9.79
CA MET A 66 -13.55 4.80 -9.01
C MET A 66 -12.10 4.89 -8.54
N SER A 67 -11.60 6.12 -8.46
CA SER A 67 -10.28 6.44 -7.94
C SER A 67 -10.28 6.56 -6.42
N LEU A 68 -9.09 6.44 -5.79
CA LEU A 68 -8.94 6.64 -4.33
C LEU A 68 -9.51 7.99 -3.85
N LYS A 69 -9.44 9.04 -4.69
CA LYS A 69 -9.91 10.39 -4.35
C LYS A 69 -11.42 10.51 -4.30
N GLU A 70 -12.12 9.62 -4.99
CA GLU A 70 -13.58 9.55 -5.01
C GLU A 70 -14.10 8.67 -3.86
N PHE A 71 -13.19 8.04 -3.12
CA PHE A 71 -13.51 7.17 -2.01
C PHE A 71 -13.82 7.98 -0.75
N SER A 72 -15.10 8.05 -0.38
CA SER A 72 -15.53 8.64 0.88
C SER A 72 -15.50 7.59 2.01
N PRO A 73 -15.39 8.03 3.28
CA PRO A 73 -15.60 7.13 4.42
C PRO A 73 -16.93 6.37 4.27
N GLY A 74 -16.88 5.03 4.33
CA GLY A 74 -18.04 4.16 4.14
C GLY A 74 -18.22 3.58 2.72
N THR A 75 -17.53 4.11 1.71
CA THR A 75 -17.57 3.56 0.34
C THR A 75 -17.13 2.08 0.30
N TYR A 76 -16.20 1.68 1.17
CA TYR A 76 -15.77 0.29 1.25
C TYR A 76 -16.89 -0.65 1.73
N ASN A 77 -17.70 -0.21 2.69
CA ASN A 77 -18.86 -0.99 3.14
C ASN A 77 -19.86 -1.19 2.00
N ASP A 78 -20.01 -0.22 1.10
CA ASP A 78 -20.85 -0.38 -0.10
C ASP A 78 -20.23 -1.32 -1.13
N LEU A 79 -18.90 -1.33 -1.28
CA LEU A 79 -18.22 -2.33 -2.11
C LEU A 79 -18.38 -3.75 -1.56
N GLN A 80 -18.32 -3.93 -0.24
CA GLN A 80 -18.50 -5.24 0.38
C GLN A 80 -19.88 -5.84 0.09
N LYS A 81 -20.93 -5.02 -0.01
CA LYS A 81 -22.28 -5.47 -0.39
C LYS A 81 -22.36 -6.03 -1.81
N ARG A 82 -21.37 -5.74 -2.66
CA ARG A 82 -21.26 -6.29 -4.02
C ARG A 82 -20.55 -7.64 -4.04
N LEU A 83 -19.98 -8.09 -2.92
CA LEU A 83 -19.35 -9.40 -2.84
C LEU A 83 -20.44 -10.46 -2.80
N THR A 84 -20.29 -11.44 -3.67
CA THR A 84 -21.18 -12.59 -3.77
C THR A 84 -20.39 -13.87 -3.60
N ASP A 85 -21.09 -14.94 -3.23
CA ASP A 85 -20.59 -16.30 -3.37
C ASP A 85 -20.45 -16.71 -4.84
N ILE A 86 -20.04 -17.96 -5.07
CA ILE A 86 -19.87 -18.55 -6.41
C ILE A 86 -21.18 -18.68 -7.19
N ASP A 87 -22.32 -18.70 -6.49
CA ASP A 87 -23.65 -18.81 -7.07
C ASP A 87 -24.27 -17.42 -7.34
N GLY A 88 -23.56 -16.34 -6.96
CA GLY A 88 -23.99 -14.95 -7.13
C GLY A 88 -24.87 -14.42 -6.00
N SER A 89 -25.05 -15.17 -4.91
CA SER A 89 -25.78 -14.69 -3.74
C SER A 89 -24.91 -13.73 -2.94
N PRO A 90 -25.47 -12.64 -2.38
CA PRO A 90 -24.71 -11.75 -1.51
C PRO A 90 -24.10 -12.50 -0.32
N LEU A 91 -22.81 -12.24 -0.04
CA LEU A 91 -22.14 -12.81 1.13
C LEU A 91 -22.74 -12.23 2.43
N PRO A 92 -23.07 -13.06 3.43
CA PRO A 92 -23.50 -12.58 4.74
C PRO A 92 -22.37 -11.83 5.45
N GLU A 93 -22.72 -10.94 6.39
CA GLU A 93 -21.77 -10.00 7.01
C GLU A 93 -20.63 -10.69 7.77
N GLU A 94 -20.91 -11.87 8.34
CA GLU A 94 -19.95 -12.72 9.05
C GLU A 94 -18.97 -13.44 8.10
N GLU A 95 -19.32 -13.55 6.83
CA GLU A 95 -18.51 -14.17 5.78
C GLU A 95 -17.68 -13.15 4.99
N LEU A 96 -17.92 -11.85 5.19
CA LEU A 96 -17.14 -10.81 4.56
C LEU A 96 -15.65 -10.92 4.97
N PRO A 97 -14.71 -11.10 4.02
CA PRO A 97 -13.32 -11.40 4.35
C PRO A 97 -12.64 -10.37 5.26
N PHE A 98 -12.91 -9.08 5.06
CA PHE A 98 -12.33 -8.03 5.89
C PHE A 98 -12.85 -8.06 7.33
N ASN A 99 -14.14 -8.35 7.54
CA ASN A 99 -14.71 -8.49 8.88
C ASN A 99 -14.07 -9.66 9.61
N GLN A 100 -13.88 -10.79 8.92
CA GLN A 100 -13.22 -11.96 9.50
C GLN A 100 -11.77 -11.66 9.90
N VAL A 101 -11.02 -10.91 9.09
CA VAL A 101 -9.65 -10.49 9.44
C VAL A 101 -9.66 -9.57 10.66
N LEU A 102 -10.58 -8.60 10.75
CA LEU A 102 -10.69 -7.71 11.91
C LEU A 102 -11.05 -8.47 13.19
N THR A 103 -11.99 -9.41 13.12
CA THR A 103 -12.43 -10.17 14.30
C THR A 103 -11.41 -11.22 14.74
N SER A 104 -10.79 -11.93 13.79
CA SER A 104 -9.86 -13.03 14.11
C SER A 104 -8.41 -12.58 14.30
N GLY A 105 -8.02 -11.44 13.74
CA GLY A 105 -6.62 -10.99 13.65
C GLY A 105 -5.74 -11.85 12.73
N GLN A 106 -6.31 -12.82 12.02
CA GLN A 106 -5.57 -13.74 11.14
C GLN A 106 -5.69 -13.32 9.67
N THR A 107 -4.58 -13.43 8.94
CA THR A 107 -4.58 -13.21 7.49
C THR A 107 -5.40 -14.31 6.79
N ARG A 108 -6.28 -13.90 5.87
CA ARG A 108 -7.03 -14.79 4.99
C ARG A 108 -6.37 -14.80 3.60
N THR A 109 -6.21 -15.98 3.02
CA THR A 109 -5.67 -16.18 1.68
C THR A 109 -6.55 -17.18 0.94
N GLY A 110 -6.93 -16.88 -0.30
CA GLY A 110 -7.85 -17.71 -1.08
C GLY A 110 -9.12 -16.94 -1.45
N MET A 111 -9.82 -17.45 -2.47
CA MET A 111 -11.20 -17.09 -2.81
C MET A 111 -12.12 -18.16 -2.26
#